data_AF-A0A5K0XG68-F1
#
_entry.id   AF-A0A5K0XG68-F1
#
_cell.length_a   1.000
_cell.length_b   1.000
_cell.length_c   1.000
_cell.angle_alpha   90.00
_cell.angle_beta   90.00
_cell.angle_gamma   90.00
#
_symmetry.space_group_name_H-M   'P 1'
#
loop_
_entity.id
_entity.type
_entity.pdbx_description
1 polymer ?
#
loop_
_entity_poly.entity_id
_entity_poly.type
_entity_poly.pdbx_seq_one_letter_code
_entity_poly.pdbx_strand_id
1 'polypeptide(L)'
;MFAQIALVGLVGAVVWVYQAIKPAPSKICGSPKGPPVTATRVKLRDGRYLAYKEMGVPKEKAKHKIVYVHGFDQCRHDAMPVPR
;
A
#
# COMPACT_ATOMS: atom_id res chain seq x y z
N MET A 1 -35.08 9.98 27.57
CA MET A 1 -35.70 10.11 26.23
C MET A 1 -35.00 11.16 25.35
N PHE A 2 -35.04 12.47 25.65
CA PHE A 2 -34.40 13.50 24.80
C PHE A 2 -32.88 13.32 24.61
N ALA A 3 -32.13 13.07 25.68
CA ALA A 3 -30.68 12.84 25.59
C ALA A 3 -30.31 11.61 24.73
N GLN A 4 -31.14 10.56 24.77
CA GLN A 4 -30.94 9.35 23.95
C GLN A 4 -31.19 9.64 22.47
N ILE A 5 -32.24 10.41 22.15
CA ILE A 5 -32.53 10.82 20.77
C ILE A 5 -31.39 11.71 20.24
N ALA A 6 -30.90 12.66 21.04
CA ALA A 6 -29.77 13.51 20.67
C ALA A 6 -28.49 12.68 20.42
N LEU A 7 -28.20 11.69 21.27
CA LEU A 7 -27.05 10.80 21.10
C LEU A 7 -27.15 9.98 19.80
N VAL A 8 -28.32 9.40 19.50
CA VAL A 8 -28.53 8.64 18.25
C VAL A 8 -28.38 9.55 17.04
N GLY A 9 -28.92 10.78 17.10
CA GLY A 9 -28.75 11.78 16.05
C GLY A 9 -27.29 12.15 15.81
N LEU A 10 -26.53 12.36 16.90
CA LEU A 10 -25.09 12.66 16.83
C LEU A 10 -24.31 11.50 16.18
N VAL A 11 -24.55 10.26 16.60
CA VAL A 11 -23.87 9.09 16.02
C VAL A 11 -24.21 8.93 14.54
N GLY A 12 -25.48 9.13 14.15
CA GLY A 12 -25.89 9.12 12.75
C GLY A 12 -25.19 10.20 11.91
N ALA A 13 -25.09 11.42 12.44
CA ALA A 13 -24.38 12.52 11.78
C ALA A 13 -22.88 12.20 11.61
N VAL A 14 -22.22 11.65 12.65
CA VAL A 14 -20.80 11.25 12.59
C VAL A 14 -20.57 10.17 11.53
N VAL A 15 -21.42 9.14 11.48
CA VAL A 15 -21.33 8.08 10.46
C VAL A 15 -21.53 8.65 9.06
N TRP A 16 -22.50 9.55 8.87
CA TRP A 16 -22.75 10.18 7.58
C TRP A 16 -21.56 11.02 7.11
N VAL A 17 -20.99 11.84 8.00
CA VAL A 17 -19.77 12.62 7.71
C VAL A 17 -18.60 11.69 7.38
N TYR A 18 -18.39 10.61 8.15
CA TYR A 18 -17.33 9.64 7.90
C TYR A 18 -17.46 9.01 6.50
N GLN A 19 -18.66 8.60 6.09
CA GLN A 19 -18.88 8.04 4.75
C GLN A 19 -18.69 9.07 3.64
N ALA A 20 -19.09 10.34 3.87
CA ALA A 20 -18.92 11.41 2.90
C ALA A 20 -17.46 11.79 2.65
N ILE A 21 -16.60 11.70 3.67
CA ILE A 21 -15.15 12.02 3.55
C ILE A 21 -14.28 10.81 3.23
N LYS A 22 -14.83 9.58 3.29
CA LYS A 22 -14.07 8.37 2.98
C LYS A 22 -13.70 8.37 1.50
N PRO A 23 -12.41 8.36 1.15
CA PRO A 23 -12.02 8.34 -0.26
C PRO A 23 -12.51 7.07 -0.93
N ALA A 24 -12.81 7.17 -2.22
CA ALA A 24 -13.10 5.99 -3.03
C ALA A 24 -11.92 5.00 -2.95
N PRO A 25 -12.17 3.68 -2.96
CA PRO A 25 -11.11 2.69 -2.99
C PRO A 25 -10.11 2.98 -4.10
N SER A 26 -8.81 2.90 -3.78
CA SER A 26 -7.76 3.11 -4.76
C SER A 26 -7.88 2.11 -5.91
N LYS A 27 -7.75 2.59 -7.15
CA LYS A 27 -7.72 1.71 -8.32
C LYS A 27 -6.44 0.87 -8.30
N ILE A 28 -6.57 -0.39 -8.71
CA ILE A 28 -5.43 -1.30 -8.82
C ILE A 28 -4.53 -0.81 -9.96
N CYS A 29 -3.25 -0.62 -9.70
CA CYS A 29 -2.30 -0.26 -10.75
C CYS A 29 -2.26 -1.38 -11.81
N GLY A 30 -2.40 -1.01 -13.08
CA GLY A 30 -2.44 -1.94 -14.22
C GLY A 30 -3.82 -2.49 -14.57
N SER A 31 -4.89 -2.13 -13.85
CA SER A 31 -6.26 -2.45 -14.27
C SER A 31 -6.77 -1.50 -15.35
N PRO A 32 -7.84 -1.84 -16.11
CA PRO A 32 -8.50 -0.89 -17.00
C PRO A 32 -8.88 0.40 -16.26
N LYS A 33 -8.54 1.57 -16.82
CA LYS A 33 -8.71 2.90 -16.22
C LYS A 33 -8.01 3.12 -14.86
N GLY A 34 -7.13 2.20 -14.46
CA GLY A 34 -6.23 2.30 -13.31
C GLY A 34 -4.91 2.98 -13.68
N PRO A 35 -4.14 3.45 -12.68
CA PRO A 35 -2.81 4.01 -12.93
C PRO A 35 -1.87 2.95 -13.52
N PRO A 36 -0.84 3.35 -14.28
CA PRO A 36 0.16 2.41 -14.78
C PRO A 36 0.94 1.83 -13.62
N VAL A 37 1.51 0.64 -13.82
CA VAL A 37 2.44 0.11 -12.82
C VAL A 37 3.85 0.62 -13.08
N THR A 38 4.35 1.42 -12.16
CA THR A 38 5.66 2.07 -12.26
C THR A 38 6.75 1.37 -11.46
N ALA A 39 6.38 0.48 -10.55
CA ALA A 39 7.33 -0.19 -9.67
C ALA A 39 7.94 -1.44 -10.30
N THR A 40 9.21 -1.70 -9.98
CA THR A 40 9.87 -2.96 -10.28
C THR A 40 9.18 -4.11 -9.52
N ARG A 41 8.93 -5.20 -10.24
CA ARG A 41 8.20 -6.37 -9.72
C ARG A 41 8.82 -7.65 -10.25
N VAL A 42 8.76 -8.71 -9.44
CA VAL A 42 9.10 -10.06 -9.85
C VAL A 42 7.82 -10.88 -10.01
N LYS A 43 7.70 -11.59 -11.13
CA LYS A 43 6.58 -12.52 -11.36
C LYS A 43 6.89 -13.84 -10.67
N LEU A 44 5.99 -14.28 -9.79
CA LEU A 44 6.06 -15.56 -9.10
C LEU A 44 5.59 -16.69 -10.03
N ARG A 45 5.90 -17.94 -9.65
CA ARG A 45 5.52 -19.13 -10.44
C ARG A 45 4.01 -19.27 -10.66
N ASP A 46 3.22 -18.81 -9.71
CA ASP A 46 1.75 -18.80 -9.76
C ASP A 46 1.16 -17.61 -10.55
N GLY A 47 2.02 -16.77 -11.14
CA GLY A 47 1.60 -15.62 -11.94
C GLY A 47 1.39 -14.33 -11.16
N ARG A 48 1.42 -14.35 -9.82
CA ARG A 48 1.33 -13.13 -9.01
C ARG A 48 2.60 -12.28 -9.14
N TYR A 49 2.50 -10.98 -8.85
CA TYR A 49 3.63 -10.07 -8.85
C TYR A 49 4.00 -9.62 -7.44
N LEU A 50 5.27 -9.77 -7.06
CA LEU A 50 5.81 -9.21 -5.84
C LEU A 50 6.56 -7.91 -6.15
N ALA A 51 6.18 -6.84 -5.47
CA ALA A 51 6.84 -5.54 -5.57
C ALA A 51 8.15 -5.53 -4.76
N TYR A 52 9.22 -5.01 -5.34
CA TYR A 52 10.52 -4.91 -4.67
C TYR A 52 11.24 -3.61 -5.02
N LYS A 53 12.25 -3.28 -4.22
CA LYS A 53 13.18 -2.17 -4.47
C LYS A 53 14.60 -2.73 -4.43
N GLU A 54 15.38 -2.43 -5.47
CA GLU A 54 16.80 -2.72 -5.51
C GLU A 54 17.60 -1.49 -5.06
N MET A 55 18.68 -1.73 -4.32
CA MET A 55 19.62 -0.71 -3.85
C MET A 55 21.05 -1.22 -4.06
N GLY A 56 21.99 -0.32 -4.39
CA GLY A 56 23.38 -0.67 -4.69
C GLY A 56 23.59 -1.16 -6.13
N VAL A 57 24.40 -2.21 -6.29
CA VAL A 57 24.75 -2.77 -7.61
C VAL A 57 23.55 -3.54 -8.19
N PRO A 58 23.20 -3.36 -9.48
CA PRO A 58 22.14 -4.12 -10.14
C PRO A 58 22.27 -5.63 -9.93
N LYS A 59 21.16 -6.32 -9.66
CA LYS A 59 21.19 -7.75 -9.27
C LYS A 59 21.84 -8.65 -10.32
N GLU A 60 21.84 -8.25 -11.59
CA GLU A 60 22.43 -8.99 -12.71
C GLU A 60 23.97 -8.94 -12.66
N LYS A 61 24.54 -7.95 -11.97
CA LYS A 61 25.99 -7.72 -11.84
C LYS A 61 26.52 -7.96 -10.41
N ALA A 62 25.64 -8.05 -9.42
CA ALA A 62 26.02 -8.19 -8.03
C ALA A 62 26.61 -9.59 -7.71
N LYS A 63 27.81 -9.62 -7.10
CA LYS A 63 28.45 -10.86 -6.61
C LYS A 63 27.73 -11.47 -5.40
N HIS A 64 27.21 -10.62 -4.53
CA HIS A 64 26.44 -11.00 -3.34
C HIS A 64 25.10 -10.28 -3.35
N LYS A 65 24.03 -10.98 -2.95
CA LYS A 65 22.66 -10.45 -2.95
C LYS A 65 22.05 -10.68 -1.58
N ILE A 66 21.54 -9.60 -0.98
CA ILE A 66 20.85 -9.64 0.32
C ILE A 66 19.38 -9.35 0.07
N VAL A 67 18.50 -10.21 0.59
CA VAL A 67 17.05 -10.01 0.54
C VAL A 67 16.58 -9.52 1.90
N TYR A 68 16.03 -8.31 1.95
CA TYR A 68 15.42 -7.74 3.13
C TYR A 68 13.90 -7.95 3.08
N VAL A 69 13.36 -8.61 4.10
CA VAL A 69 11.92 -8.80 4.28
C VAL A 69 11.46 -7.80 5.34
N HIS A 70 10.53 -6.93 4.97
CA HIS A 70 10.02 -5.91 5.87
C HIS A 70 9.03 -6.53 6.90
N GLY A 71 8.85 -5.84 8.01
CA GLY A 71 7.89 -6.22 9.05
C GLY A 71 6.43 -5.99 8.67
N PHE A 72 5.53 -6.31 9.60
CA PHE A 72 4.12 -5.95 9.52
C PHE A 72 3.95 -4.42 9.45
N ASP A 73 2.98 -3.94 8.69
CA ASP A 73 2.70 -2.51 8.44
C ASP A 73 3.84 -1.71 7.75
N GLN A 74 4.77 -2.42 7.09
CA GLN A 74 5.86 -1.84 6.29
C GLN A 74 5.70 -2.22 4.81
N CYS A 75 6.53 -1.63 3.94
CA CYS A 75 6.58 -1.91 2.51
C CYS A 75 8.02 -1.94 1.97
N ARG A 76 8.16 -2.15 0.66
CA ARG A 76 9.47 -2.19 -0.04
C ARG A 76 10.30 -0.89 0.10
N HIS A 77 9.71 0.20 0.56
CA HIS A 77 10.36 1.51 0.68
C HIS A 77 10.99 1.74 2.05
N ASP A 78 10.69 0.91 3.04
CA ASP A 78 11.08 1.12 4.44
C ASP A 78 12.36 0.39 4.84
N ALA A 79 13.09 -0.15 3.87
CA ALA A 79 14.44 -0.64 4.10
C ALA A 79 15.36 0.55 4.42
N MET A 80 16.24 0.38 5.43
CA MET A 80 17.23 1.38 5.79
C MET A 80 18.04 1.81 4.55
N PRO A 81 18.19 3.12 4.28
CA PRO A 81 18.92 3.57 3.11
C PRO A 81 20.39 3.15 3.25
N VAL A 82 20.86 2.37 2.26
CA VAL A 82 22.30 2.15 2.08
C VAL A 82 22.84 3.41 1.37
N PRO A 83 23.94 4.04 1.85
CA PRO A 83 24.57 5.14 1.15
C PRO A 83 24.84 4.77 -0.31
N ARG A 84 24.56 5.71 -1.22
CA ARG A 84 24.72 5.49 -2.67
C ARG A 84 26.19 5.61 -3.07
#